data_AF-A0A4Y9J1M1-F1
#
_entry.id   AF-A0A4Y9J1M1-F1
#
_cell.length_a   1.000
_cell.length_b   1.000
_cell.length_c   1.000
_cell.angle_alpha   90.00
_cell.angle_beta   90.00
_cell.angle_gamma   90.00
#
_symmetry.space_group_name_H-M   'P 1'
#
loop_
_entity.id
_entity.type
_entity.pdbx_description
1 polymer ?
#
loop_
_entity_poly.entity_id
_entity_poly.type
_entity_poly.pdbx_seq_one_letter_code
_entity_poly.pdbx_strand_id
1 'polypeptide(L)'
;MSYSKVLRCNPDGKVSSIDAVTVDYLVNEVLEDVKGVKNVADKAKRLLNVARICHSAGHKAKALKLYNEVIAWLVRDAVATYSQANRALMLEAARGIDAIWREIAPREKRVRETDKVAMFYLEVLDSYLYDVRNIDNDELFNRIDFDLISDYFGMCHDL
;
A
#
# COMPACT_ATOMS: atom_id res chain seq x y z
N MET A 1 -22.89 33.12 7.09
CA MET A 1 -21.63 32.54 7.59
C MET A 1 -20.88 31.97 6.38
N SER A 2 -19.75 32.59 6.01
CA SER A 2 -18.95 32.18 4.85
C SER A 2 -17.98 31.08 5.26
N TYR A 3 -18.25 29.82 4.90
CA TYR A 3 -17.31 28.73 5.04
C TYR A 3 -16.31 28.82 3.88
N SER A 4 -15.29 29.67 3.99
CA SER A 4 -14.16 29.59 3.07
C SER A 4 -13.38 28.30 3.37
N LYS A 5 -13.59 27.28 2.54
CA LYS A 5 -12.81 26.04 2.50
C LYS A 5 -11.38 26.37 2.05
N VAL A 6 -10.53 26.74 2.99
CA VAL A 6 -9.13 27.04 2.68
C VAL A 6 -8.33 25.74 2.75
N LEU A 7 -7.96 25.21 1.57
CA LEU A 7 -6.81 24.33 1.46
C LEU A 7 -5.60 25.10 1.96
N ARG A 8 -5.05 24.69 3.11
CA ARG A 8 -3.80 25.28 3.61
C ARG A 8 -2.66 24.33 3.29
N CYS A 9 -1.59 24.90 2.78
CA CYS A 9 -0.31 24.20 2.63
C CYS A 9 0.67 24.77 3.65
N ASN A 10 1.48 23.90 4.23
CA ASN A 10 2.65 24.32 5.00
C ASN A 10 3.77 24.78 4.06
N PRO A 11 4.79 25.51 4.57
CA PRO A 11 5.93 25.95 3.76
C PRO A 11 6.72 24.82 3.07
N ASP A 12 6.54 23.58 3.52
CA ASP A 12 7.10 22.37 2.90
C ASP A 12 6.22 21.77 1.78
N GLY A 13 5.14 22.45 1.39
CA GLY A 13 4.22 22.06 0.33
C GLY A 13 3.19 21.00 0.73
N LYS A 14 3.09 20.62 2.01
CA LYS A 14 2.11 19.63 2.49
C LYS A 14 0.77 20.27 2.82
N VAL A 15 -0.32 19.62 2.42
CA VAL A 15 -1.68 20.04 2.81
C VAL A 15 -1.83 19.87 4.33
N SER A 16 -1.99 20.99 5.03
CA SER A 16 -2.06 21.08 6.50
C SER A 16 -3.46 21.34 7.04
N SER A 17 -4.41 21.75 6.20
CA SER A 17 -5.82 21.68 6.54
C SER A 17 -6.69 21.46 5.29
N ILE A 18 -7.47 20.40 5.31
CA ILE A 18 -8.54 20.08 4.35
C ILE A 18 -9.71 19.47 5.13
N ASP A 19 -10.92 19.95 4.86
CA ASP A 19 -12.11 19.47 5.56
C ASP A 19 -12.47 18.03 5.16
N ALA A 20 -13.18 17.34 6.06
CA ALA A 20 -13.52 15.92 5.87
C ALA A 20 -14.30 15.66 4.57
N VAL A 21 -15.20 16.57 4.18
CA VAL A 21 -16.02 16.44 2.96
C VAL A 21 -15.14 16.52 1.71
N THR A 22 -14.21 17.46 1.67
CA THR A 22 -13.28 17.59 0.55
C THR A 22 -12.32 16.40 0.49
N VAL A 23 -11.90 15.84 1.63
CA VAL A 23 -11.14 14.58 1.65
C VAL A 23 -11.96 13.41 1.12
N ASP A 24 -13.23 13.27 1.52
CA ASP A 24 -14.10 12.21 1.01
C ASP A 24 -14.30 12.31 -0.50
N TYR A 25 -14.53 13.52 -1.01
CA TYR A 25 -14.60 13.75 -2.45
C TYR A 25 -13.32 13.30 -3.16
N LEU A 26 -12.15 13.72 -2.67
CA LEU A 26 -10.86 13.42 -3.27
C LEU A 26 -10.51 11.92 -3.20
N VAL A 27 -10.86 11.25 -2.10
CA VAL A 27 -10.70 9.78 -1.95
C VAL A 27 -11.61 9.04 -2.93
N ASN A 28 -12.87 9.46 -3.07
CA ASN A 28 -13.80 8.82 -4.01
C ASN A 28 -13.37 9.05 -5.46
N GLU A 29 -12.95 10.28 -5.79
CA GLU A 29 -12.48 10.62 -7.14
C GLU A 29 -11.26 9.79 -7.55
N VAL A 30 -10.25 9.66 -6.67
CA VAL A 30 -9.08 8.82 -6.99
C VAL A 30 -9.45 7.35 -7.12
N LEU A 31 -10.37 6.85 -6.30
CA LEU A 31 -10.84 5.46 -6.37
C LEU A 31 -11.61 5.16 -7.66
N GLU A 32 -12.33 6.13 -8.22
CA GLU A 32 -12.97 6.00 -9.54
C GLU A 32 -11.94 6.08 -10.67
N ASP A 33 -11.02 7.04 -10.60
CA ASP A 33 -9.98 7.25 -11.62
C ASP A 33 -9.08 6.00 -11.79
N VAL A 34 -8.64 5.39 -10.70
CA VAL A 34 -7.79 4.19 -10.74
C VAL A 34 -8.48 2.95 -11.31
N LYS A 35 -9.81 2.91 -11.45
CA LYS A 35 -10.52 1.82 -12.14
C LYS A 35 -10.18 1.78 -13.64
N GLY A 36 -9.99 2.96 -14.25
CA GLY A 36 -9.67 3.09 -15.68
C GLY A 36 -8.19 2.91 -16.02
N VAL A 37 -7.30 2.95 -15.03
CA VAL A 37 -5.86 2.79 -15.22
C VAL A 37 -5.53 1.30 -15.41
N LYS A 38 -4.70 0.95 -16.39
CA LYS A 38 -4.25 -0.45 -16.56
C LYS A 38 -2.99 -0.77 -15.77
N ASN A 39 -2.06 0.17 -15.72
CA ASN A 39 -0.76 -0.01 -15.08
C ASN A 39 -0.91 0.04 -13.54
N VAL A 40 -0.53 -1.04 -12.86
CA VAL A 40 -0.64 -1.16 -11.40
C VAL A 40 0.26 -0.15 -10.68
N ALA A 41 1.46 0.13 -11.18
CA ALA A 41 2.35 1.14 -10.60
C ALA A 41 1.73 2.54 -10.65
N ASP A 42 1.05 2.89 -11.74
CA ASP A 42 0.39 4.19 -11.87
C ASP A 42 -0.84 4.29 -10.96
N LYS A 43 -1.59 3.20 -10.78
CA LYS A 43 -2.65 3.13 -9.76
C LYS A 43 -2.09 3.37 -8.36
N ALA A 44 -1.03 2.65 -8.01
CA ALA A 44 -0.39 2.75 -6.71
C ALA A 44 0.12 4.16 -6.43
N LYS A 45 0.79 4.81 -7.39
CA LYS A 45 1.25 6.22 -7.25
C LYS A 45 0.10 7.19 -6.97
N ARG A 46 -1.02 7.05 -7.69
CA ARG A 46 -2.20 7.91 -7.52
C ARG A 46 -2.80 7.75 -6.13
N LEU A 47 -2.98 6.50 -5.66
CA LEU A 47 -3.46 6.24 -4.29
C LEU A 47 -2.47 6.72 -3.22
N LEU A 48 -1.16 6.50 -3.41
CA LEU A 48 -0.12 6.95 -2.48
C LEU A 48 -0.14 8.47 -2.28
N ASN A 49 -0.33 9.23 -3.36
CA ASN A 49 -0.45 10.68 -3.28
C ASN A 49 -1.64 11.10 -2.40
N VAL A 50 -2.80 10.46 -2.58
CA VAL A 50 -3.98 10.75 -1.77
C VAL A 50 -3.83 10.27 -0.32
N ALA A 51 -3.21 9.11 -0.11
CA ALA A 51 -2.90 8.60 1.23
C ALA A 51 -2.03 9.59 2.02
N ARG A 52 -1.00 10.16 1.37
CA ARG A 52 -0.15 11.20 1.96
C ARG A 52 -0.93 12.46 2.31
N ILE A 53 -1.82 12.93 1.43
CA ILE A 53 -2.69 14.10 1.72
C ILE A 53 -3.59 13.80 2.92
N CYS A 54 -4.21 12.61 2.97
CA CYS A 54 -5.04 12.20 4.09
C CYS A 54 -4.23 12.17 5.39
N HIS A 55 -3.02 11.62 5.36
CA HIS A 55 -2.15 11.54 6.54
C HIS A 55 -1.73 12.94 7.00
N SER A 56 -1.23 13.80 6.11
CA SER A 56 -0.77 15.15 6.47
C SER A 56 -1.90 16.03 7.01
N ALA A 57 -3.12 15.80 6.56
CA ALA A 57 -4.32 16.48 7.03
C ALA A 57 -4.96 15.87 8.29
N GLY A 58 -4.36 14.82 8.87
CA GLY A 58 -4.84 14.17 10.09
C GLY A 58 -5.93 13.11 9.90
N HIS A 59 -6.32 12.80 8.66
CA HIS A 59 -7.31 11.76 8.32
C HIS A 59 -6.66 10.37 8.30
N LYS A 60 -6.06 9.97 9.43
CA LYS A 60 -5.21 8.77 9.58
C LYS A 60 -5.91 7.47 9.17
N ALA A 61 -7.18 7.30 9.52
CA ALA A 61 -7.94 6.10 9.16
C ALA A 61 -8.11 5.95 7.64
N LYS A 62 -8.36 7.06 6.93
CA LYS A 62 -8.47 7.07 5.47
C LYS A 62 -7.11 6.80 4.82
N ALA A 63 -6.04 7.40 5.35
CA ALA A 63 -4.68 7.16 4.88
C ALA A 63 -4.27 5.68 5.03
N LEU A 64 -4.51 5.07 6.20
CA LEU A 64 -4.26 3.64 6.43
C LEU A 64 -5.01 2.77 5.41
N LYS A 65 -6.29 3.04 5.17
CA LYS A 65 -7.09 2.29 4.19
C LYS A 65 -6.44 2.34 2.79
N LEU A 66 -6.00 3.52 2.37
CA LEU A 66 -5.38 3.70 1.06
C LEU A 66 -4.00 3.05 0.96
N TYR A 67 -3.17 3.15 2.00
CA TYR A 67 -1.88 2.46 2.03
C TYR A 67 -2.05 0.94 1.97
N ASN A 68 -3.02 0.39 2.69
CA ASN A 68 -3.34 -1.04 2.65
C ASN A 68 -3.83 -1.47 1.25
N GLU A 69 -4.66 -0.66 0.59
CA GLU A 69 -5.13 -0.93 -0.78
C GLU A 69 -3.94 -0.98 -1.77
N VAL A 70 -3.00 -0.03 -1.65
CA VAL A 70 -1.77 -0.02 -2.46
C VAL A 70 -0.97 -1.30 -2.25
N ILE A 71 -0.73 -1.68 -1.00
CA ILE A 71 -0.02 -2.93 -0.67
C ILE A 71 -0.72 -4.13 -1.31
N ALA A 72 -2.05 -4.24 -1.16
CA ALA A 72 -2.80 -5.36 -1.69
C ALA A 72 -2.69 -5.50 -3.22
N TRP A 73 -2.70 -4.40 -3.95
CA TRP A 73 -2.50 -4.43 -5.41
C TRP A 73 -1.08 -4.82 -5.79
N LEU A 74 -0.09 -4.26 -5.09
CA LEU A 74 1.31 -4.51 -5.39
C LEU A 74 1.75 -5.93 -5.03
N VAL A 75 1.17 -6.54 -3.99
CA VAL A 75 1.42 -7.95 -3.63
C VAL A 75 0.93 -8.86 -4.76
N ARG A 76 -0.32 -8.65 -5.22
CA ARG A 76 -0.90 -9.43 -6.33
C ARG A 76 -0.08 -9.30 -7.61
N ASP A 77 0.35 -8.07 -7.94
CA ASP A 77 1.18 -7.80 -9.12
C ASP A 77 2.57 -8.43 -9.02
N ALA A 78 3.22 -8.34 -7.85
CA ALA A 78 4.54 -8.91 -7.61
C ALA A 78 4.54 -10.44 -7.73
N VAL A 79 3.52 -11.11 -7.19
CA VAL A 79 3.34 -12.56 -7.32
C VAL A 79 3.08 -12.95 -8.77
N ALA A 80 2.07 -12.34 -9.41
CA ALA A 80 1.67 -12.69 -10.78
C ALA A 80 2.79 -12.49 -11.82
N THR A 81 3.76 -11.63 -11.54
CA THR A 81 4.87 -11.32 -12.46
C THR A 81 6.23 -11.77 -11.95
N TYR A 82 6.29 -12.37 -10.76
CA TYR A 82 7.54 -12.67 -10.04
C TYR A 82 8.53 -11.49 -10.04
N SER A 83 8.01 -10.27 -9.85
CA SER A 83 8.75 -9.03 -10.08
C SER A 83 8.90 -8.18 -8.83
N GLN A 84 10.08 -7.60 -8.67
CA GLN A 84 10.35 -6.58 -7.66
C GLN A 84 10.22 -5.14 -8.19
N ALA A 85 9.70 -4.95 -9.41
CA ALA A 85 9.63 -3.62 -10.05
C ALA A 85 8.91 -2.58 -9.19
N ASN A 86 7.87 -3.01 -8.46
CA ASN A 86 7.05 -2.13 -7.61
C ASN A 86 7.46 -2.11 -6.13
N ARG A 87 8.61 -2.71 -5.78
CA ARG A 87 9.10 -2.80 -4.39
C ARG A 87 9.22 -1.44 -3.72
N ALA A 88 9.66 -0.42 -4.44
CA ALA A 88 9.78 0.94 -3.90
C ALA A 88 8.42 1.53 -3.50
N LEU A 89 7.39 1.31 -4.31
CA LEU A 89 6.02 1.79 -4.03
C LEU A 89 5.40 1.04 -2.84
N MET A 90 5.64 -0.27 -2.74
CA MET A 90 5.16 -1.07 -1.62
C MET A 90 5.84 -0.65 -0.30
N LEU A 91 7.15 -0.41 -0.33
CA LEU A 91 7.88 0.14 0.83
C LEU A 91 7.42 1.55 1.21
N GLU A 92 7.04 2.40 0.25
CA GLU A 92 6.46 3.71 0.54
C GLU A 92 5.14 3.57 1.30
N ALA A 93 4.24 2.70 0.84
CA ALA A 93 2.97 2.42 1.51
C ALA A 93 3.19 1.89 2.94
N ALA A 94 4.08 0.91 3.09
CA ALA A 94 4.43 0.31 4.37
C ALA A 94 5.00 1.34 5.36
N ARG A 95 5.88 2.25 4.90
CA ARG A 95 6.39 3.35 5.73
C ARG A 95 5.27 4.29 6.18
N GLY A 96 4.28 4.54 5.32
CA GLY A 96 3.09 5.32 5.67
C GLY A 96 2.29 4.68 6.78
N ILE A 97 2.06 3.36 6.70
CA ILE A 97 1.39 2.56 7.74
C ILE A 97 2.18 2.61 9.05
N ASP A 98 3.49 2.35 9.01
CA ASP A 98 4.35 2.38 10.20
C ASP A 98 4.40 3.76 10.85
N ALA A 99 4.36 4.84 10.06
CA ALA A 99 4.33 6.20 10.58
C ALA A 99 3.01 6.48 11.32
N ILE A 100 1.87 6.10 10.73
CA ILE A 100 0.57 6.27 11.37
C ILE A 100 0.48 5.44 12.66
N TRP A 101 0.94 4.19 12.65
CA TRP A 101 0.94 3.36 13.86
C TRP A 101 1.81 3.93 14.97
N ARG A 102 2.99 4.47 14.65
CA ARG A 102 3.84 5.17 15.61
C ARG A 102 3.14 6.38 16.24
N GLU A 103 2.28 7.08 15.49
CA GLU A 103 1.53 8.21 16.01
C GLU A 103 0.31 7.81 16.86
N ILE A 104 -0.34 6.68 16.55
CA ILE A 104 -1.56 6.22 17.25
C ILE A 104 -1.22 5.39 18.49
N ALA A 105 -0.19 4.55 18.40
CA ALA A 105 0.19 3.58 19.42
C ALA A 105 1.72 3.52 19.62
N PRO A 106 2.38 4.60 20.07
CA PRO A 106 3.85 4.70 20.11
C PRO A 106 4.54 3.68 21.03
N ARG A 107 3.81 3.07 21.96
CA ARG A 107 4.34 2.11 22.95
C ARG A 107 4.04 0.66 22.59
N GLU A 108 3.25 0.43 21.55
CA GLU A 108 2.85 -0.91 21.16
C GLU A 108 3.95 -1.54 20.30
N LYS A 109 4.42 -2.72 20.70
CA LYS A 109 5.36 -3.49 19.89
C LYS A 109 4.58 -4.20 18.80
N ARG A 110 4.75 -3.77 17.56
CA ARG A 110 4.18 -4.40 16.38
C ARG A 110 5.27 -4.72 15.37
N VAL A 111 5.07 -5.77 14.59
CA VAL A 111 5.89 -6.03 13.41
C VAL A 111 5.69 -4.86 12.45
N ARG A 112 6.80 -4.27 11.99
CA ARG A 112 6.73 -3.16 11.05
C ARG A 112 6.27 -3.67 9.69
N GLU A 113 5.39 -2.92 9.05
CA GLU A 113 4.92 -3.24 7.72
C GLU A 113 6.08 -3.26 6.73
N THR A 114 7.11 -2.42 6.93
CA THR A 114 8.32 -2.47 6.10
C THR A 114 9.09 -3.77 6.23
N ASP A 115 9.07 -4.41 7.41
CA ASP A 115 9.75 -5.67 7.64
C ASP A 115 8.98 -6.81 6.95
N LYS A 116 7.64 -6.78 6.97
CA LYS A 116 6.80 -7.72 6.21
C LYS A 116 7.04 -7.62 4.70
N VAL A 117 7.10 -6.40 4.16
CA VAL A 117 7.40 -6.18 2.73
C VAL A 117 8.79 -6.70 2.36
N ALA A 118 9.77 -6.57 3.25
CA ALA A 118 11.11 -7.10 3.01
C ALA A 118 11.09 -8.63 2.95
N MET A 119 10.41 -9.30 3.88
CA MET A 119 10.25 -10.75 3.90
C MET A 119 9.52 -11.27 2.66
N PHE A 120 8.39 -10.65 2.32
CA PHE A 120 7.60 -11.00 1.13
C PHE A 120 8.43 -11.02 -0.16
N TYR A 121 9.26 -10.00 -0.39
CA TYR A 121 10.07 -9.96 -1.61
C TYR A 121 11.24 -10.96 -1.61
N LEU A 122 11.68 -11.44 -0.44
CA LEU A 122 12.62 -12.56 -0.38
C LEU A 122 11.92 -13.86 -0.79
N GLU A 123 10.69 -14.08 -0.35
CA GLU A 123 9.89 -15.26 -0.70
C GLU A 123 9.52 -15.29 -2.19
N VAL A 124 9.10 -14.15 -2.76
CA VAL A 124 8.84 -14.03 -4.21
C VAL A 124 10.10 -14.38 -5.03
N LEU A 125 11.28 -13.95 -4.57
CA LEU A 125 12.54 -14.25 -5.26
C LEU A 125 12.91 -15.73 -5.15
N ASP A 126 12.72 -16.34 -3.98
CA ASP A 126 13.02 -17.75 -3.75
C ASP A 126 12.10 -18.65 -4.59
N SER A 127 10.81 -18.33 -4.64
CA SER A 127 9.83 -18.99 -5.50
C SER A 127 10.23 -18.90 -6.97
N TYR A 128 10.57 -17.71 -7.46
CA TYR A 128 11.03 -17.53 -8.85
C TYR A 128 12.25 -18.40 -9.17
N LEU A 129 13.24 -18.43 -8.28
CA LEU A 129 14.44 -19.24 -8.47
C LEU A 129 14.15 -20.74 -8.44
N TYR A 130 13.20 -21.18 -7.61
CA TYR A 130 12.73 -22.55 -7.58
C TYR A 130 12.05 -22.94 -8.90
N ASP A 131 11.17 -22.09 -9.43
CA ASP A 131 10.42 -22.37 -10.66
C ASP A 131 11.31 -22.38 -11.90
N VAL A 132 12.25 -21.43 -12.02
CA VAL A 132 13.26 -21.42 -13.11
C VAL A 132 14.13 -22.68 -13.09
N ARG A 133 14.32 -23.30 -11.92
CA ARG A 133 15.08 -24.56 -11.80
C ARG A 133 14.25 -25.81 -12.09
N ASN A 134 12.92 -25.73 -12.08
CA ASN A 134 11.99 -26.87 -12.12
C ASN A 134 10.93 -26.76 -13.24
N ILE A 135 11.31 -26.22 -14.41
CA ILE A 135 10.45 -25.82 -15.55
C ILE A 135 9.46 -26.90 -16.09
N ASP A 136 9.54 -28.16 -15.65
CA ASP A 136 8.69 -29.25 -16.16
C ASP A 136 7.32 -29.45 -15.45
N ASN A 137 6.92 -28.61 -14.48
CA ASN A 137 5.65 -28.82 -13.73
C ASN A 137 4.64 -27.66 -13.84
N ASP A 138 3.76 -27.73 -14.83
CA ASP A 138 2.68 -26.75 -15.08
C ASP A 138 1.61 -26.67 -13.96
N GLU A 139 1.43 -27.71 -13.13
CA GLU A 139 0.41 -27.71 -12.07
C GLU A 139 0.82 -26.97 -10.79
N LEU A 140 2.11 -26.66 -10.60
CA LEU A 140 2.62 -26.05 -9.36
C LEU A 140 2.35 -24.53 -9.29
N PHE A 141 2.33 -23.86 -10.45
CA PHE A 141 2.28 -22.40 -10.57
C PHE A 141 1.06 -21.76 -9.89
N ASN A 142 -0.12 -22.38 -9.99
CA ASN A 142 -1.36 -21.78 -9.46
C ASN A 142 -1.51 -21.91 -7.92
N ARG A 143 -0.80 -22.84 -7.27
CA ARG A 143 -0.88 -23.03 -5.80
C ARG A 143 0.04 -22.07 -5.05
N ILE A 144 1.26 -21.88 -5.53
CA ILE A 144 2.27 -21.06 -4.86
C ILE A 144 1.85 -19.59 -4.81
N ASP A 145 1.21 -19.10 -5.88
CA ASP A 145 0.71 -17.72 -5.95
C ASP A 145 -0.34 -17.41 -4.85
N PHE A 146 -1.17 -18.38 -4.48
CA PHE A 146 -2.20 -18.21 -3.44
C PHE A 146 -1.60 -18.25 -2.03
N ASP A 147 -0.62 -19.10 -1.81
CA ASP A 147 0.06 -19.26 -0.51
C ASP A 147 0.87 -18.00 -0.17
N LEU A 148 1.64 -17.44 -1.12
CA LEU A 148 2.38 -16.18 -0.92
C LEU A 148 1.47 -14.98 -0.56
N ILE A 149 0.32 -14.87 -1.23
CA ILE A 149 -0.66 -13.82 -0.93
C ILE A 149 -1.26 -14.07 0.46
N SER A 150 -1.62 -15.32 0.75
CA SER A 150 -2.18 -15.73 2.04
C SER A 150 -1.19 -15.46 3.17
N ASP A 151 0.08 -15.83 3.03
CA ASP A 151 1.13 -15.64 4.04
C ASP A 151 1.36 -14.15 4.31
N TYR A 152 1.38 -13.33 3.25
CA TYR A 152 1.47 -11.88 3.41
C TYR A 152 0.37 -11.30 4.30
N PHE A 153 -0.88 -11.71 4.06
CA PHE A 153 -2.03 -11.24 4.84
C PHE A 153 -2.22 -12.00 6.16
N GLY A 154 -1.76 -13.25 6.26
CA GLY A 154 -1.79 -14.11 7.43
C GLY A 154 -0.82 -13.64 8.51
N MET A 155 0.30 -13.02 8.12
CA MET A 155 1.14 -12.21 9.01
C MET A 155 0.38 -11.05 9.70
N CYS A 156 -0.88 -10.77 9.34
CA CYS A 156 -1.75 -9.82 10.04
C CYS A 156 -2.66 -10.45 11.10
N HIS A 157 -2.77 -11.78 11.18
CA HIS A 157 -3.70 -12.48 12.09
C HIS A 157 -3.05 -13.15 13.31
N ASP A 158 -1.73 -13.23 13.38
CA ASP A 158 -1.00 -13.71 14.56
C ASP A 158 -0.54 -12.54 15.46
N LEU A 159 -1.45 -11.64 15.85
CA LEU A 159 -1.25 -10.66 16.94
C LEU A 159 -2.58 -10.26 17.60
#